data_AF-A0A2N2HMJ7-F1
#
_entry.id   AF-A0A2N2HMJ7-F1
#
_cell.length_a   1.000
_cell.length_b   1.000
_cell.length_c   1.000
_cell.angle_alpha   90.00
_cell.angle_beta   90.00
_cell.angle_gamma   90.00
#
_symmetry.space_group_name_H-M   'P 1'
#
loop_
_entity.id
_entity.type
_entity.pdbx_description
1 polymer ?
#
loop_
_entity_poly.entity_id
_entity_poly.type
_entity_poly.pdbx_seq_one_letter_code
_entity_poly.pdbx_strand_id
1 'polypeptide(L)'
;MQDSGYLFNHHRRSVRRPGLLGARVRAGSTGSPPTAGVGDGILIHPDKAFFAIGDGSDRNPRAVRRVMEGFSAILDGLTDLKAGRTYREDEAAILRESVPLAAAMLIRDLCPSDGCTFTGVLLFRTGNGLQGLMFHAGDSMLYRIDTEDGTVRRLTENNFWFVGRADRFSQVEEFSLEASSRLIFATDGFAALLPSGEGNGKELGEICRRYPVEEIPDRLFDLYDRPGQVLDDAAVLCLDPAGPTGCSPPFILGGTSAAEEQRRREKFEECPPGDGYEIHLPGAREGSPDIY
;
A
#
# COMPACT_ATOMS: atom_id res chain seq x y z
N MET A 1 -21.20 -8.64 13.44
CA MET A 1 -20.04 -9.30 12.83
C MET A 1 -18.85 -9.01 13.72
N GLN A 2 -18.12 -10.04 14.15
CA GLN A 2 -16.85 -9.84 14.86
C GLN A 2 -15.88 -9.14 13.91
N ASP A 3 -15.20 -8.10 14.38
CA ASP A 3 -14.13 -7.44 13.64
C ASP A 3 -13.02 -8.47 13.43
N SER A 4 -12.77 -8.85 12.17
CA SER A 4 -11.85 -9.94 11.83
C SER A 4 -10.38 -9.57 12.03
N GLY A 5 -10.09 -8.35 12.50
CA GLY A 5 -8.75 -7.88 12.84
C GLY A 5 -7.79 -7.92 11.67
N TYR A 6 -6.51 -7.64 11.95
CA TYR A 6 -5.42 -7.86 11.01
C TYR A 6 -4.67 -9.14 11.43
N LEU A 7 -4.31 -9.96 10.44
CA LEU A 7 -3.45 -11.12 10.62
C LEU A 7 -2.06 -10.72 10.13
N PHE A 8 -1.04 -10.88 10.96
CA PHE A 8 0.34 -10.56 10.59
C PHE A 8 1.19 -11.82 10.50
N ASN A 9 2.01 -11.88 9.45
CA ASN A 9 3.08 -12.84 9.31
C ASN A 9 4.40 -12.07 9.33
N HIS A 10 5.00 -12.00 10.51
CA HIS A 10 6.24 -11.26 10.74
C HIS A 10 7.41 -11.80 9.92
N HIS A 11 7.48 -13.13 9.71
CA HIS A 11 8.53 -13.76 8.93
C HIS A 11 8.46 -13.33 7.45
N ARG A 12 7.26 -13.35 6.86
CA ARG A 12 7.01 -12.97 5.46
C ARG A 12 6.85 -11.46 5.26
N ARG A 13 6.84 -10.67 6.35
CA ARG A 13 6.50 -9.24 6.36
C ARG A 13 5.19 -8.99 5.60
N SER A 14 4.17 -9.77 5.96
CA SER A 14 2.87 -9.73 5.32
C SER A 14 1.77 -9.47 6.33
N VAL A 15 0.74 -8.76 5.89
CA VAL A 15 -0.48 -8.51 6.62
C VAL A 15 -1.69 -8.93 5.78
N ARG A 16 -2.72 -9.44 6.43
CA ARG A 16 -4.00 -9.80 5.84
C ARG A 16 -5.13 -9.20 6.66
N ARG A 17 -6.15 -8.67 6.00
CA ARG A 17 -7.45 -8.40 6.61
C ARG A 17 -8.52 -9.04 5.74
N PRO A 18 -9.15 -10.13 6.22
CA PRO A 18 -10.08 -10.91 5.42
C PRO A 18 -11.15 -10.06 4.73
N GLY A 19 -11.29 -10.22 3.42
CA GLY A 19 -12.25 -9.50 2.60
C GLY A 19 -11.97 -8.00 2.39
N LEU A 20 -10.88 -7.45 2.94
CA LEU A 20 -10.46 -6.07 2.67
C LEU A 20 -9.15 -6.02 1.89
N LEU A 21 -8.08 -6.57 2.45
CA LEU A 21 -6.75 -6.39 1.85
C LEU A 21 -5.77 -7.49 2.22
N GLY A 22 -4.76 -7.63 1.38
CA GLY A 22 -3.49 -8.25 1.73
C GLY A 22 -2.38 -7.28 1.40
N ALA A 23 -1.28 -7.31 2.14
CA ALA A 23 -0.06 -6.60 1.79
C ALA A 23 1.19 -7.41 2.15
N ARG A 24 2.26 -7.22 1.41
CA ARG A 24 3.57 -7.83 1.68
C ARG A 24 4.71 -6.95 1.18
N VAL A 25 5.79 -6.93 1.95
CA VAL A 25 7.05 -6.26 1.61
C VAL A 25 8.20 -7.27 1.65
N ARG A 26 9.21 -7.06 0.83
CA ARG A 26 10.43 -7.86 0.77
C ARG A 26 11.63 -6.94 0.72
N ALA A 27 12.63 -7.23 1.56
CA ALA A 27 13.94 -6.60 1.44
C ALA A 27 14.68 -7.12 0.20
N GLY A 28 15.28 -6.22 -0.56
CA GLY A 28 16.19 -6.51 -1.65
C GLY A 28 17.49 -7.12 -1.19
N SER A 29 18.10 -7.90 -2.09
CA SER A 29 19.39 -8.56 -1.94
C SER A 29 20.55 -7.81 -2.63
N THR A 30 20.27 -6.68 -3.28
CA THR A 30 21.25 -5.81 -3.96
C THR A 30 22.13 -5.00 -2.99
N GLY A 31 23.44 -4.97 -3.27
CA GLY A 31 24.35 -3.86 -2.90
C GLY A 31 24.74 -3.65 -1.43
N SER A 32 24.24 -4.42 -0.47
CA SER A 32 24.65 -4.35 0.94
C SER A 32 24.32 -5.67 1.66
N PRO A 33 24.95 -5.98 2.81
CA PRO A 33 24.62 -7.19 3.56
C PRO A 33 23.11 -7.27 3.86
N PRO A 34 22.55 -8.47 4.11
CA PRO A 34 21.12 -8.74 4.34
C PRO A 34 20.42 -7.98 5.50
N THR A 35 21.09 -6.96 6.03
CA THR A 35 20.73 -6.09 7.14
C THR A 35 20.50 -4.64 6.69
N ALA A 36 20.29 -4.34 5.40
CA ALA A 36 20.22 -2.95 4.91
C ALA A 36 18.92 -2.19 5.29
N GLY A 37 17.86 -2.90 5.69
CA GLY A 37 16.52 -2.33 5.86
C GLY A 37 15.61 -2.66 4.68
N VAL A 38 14.40 -2.09 4.65
CA VAL A 38 13.45 -2.14 3.54
C VAL A 38 13.12 -0.71 3.14
N GLY A 39 13.58 -0.26 1.99
CA GLY A 39 13.31 1.06 1.44
C GLY A 39 11.83 1.27 1.13
N ASP A 40 11.16 0.24 0.63
CA ASP A 40 9.73 0.26 0.28
C ASP A 40 8.82 0.27 1.50
N GLY A 41 7.70 0.98 1.40
CA GLY A 41 6.67 1.04 2.43
C GLY A 41 5.25 0.97 1.87
N ILE A 42 4.32 0.54 2.72
CA ILE A 42 2.88 0.51 2.48
C ILE A 42 2.19 1.22 3.64
N LEU A 43 1.34 2.20 3.35
CA LEU A 43 0.46 2.85 4.34
C LEU A 43 -0.93 2.25 4.24
N ILE A 44 -1.47 1.83 5.39
CA ILE A 44 -2.84 1.33 5.52
C ILE A 44 -3.56 2.21 6.55
N HIS A 45 -4.51 3.02 6.08
CA HIS A 45 -5.33 3.91 6.93
C HIS A 45 -6.82 3.59 6.75
N PRO A 46 -7.31 2.51 7.40
CA PRO A 46 -8.62 1.94 7.11
C PRO A 46 -9.77 2.80 7.62
N ASP A 47 -9.56 3.62 8.66
CA ASP A 47 -10.55 4.57 9.19
C ASP A 47 -10.84 5.72 8.23
N LYS A 48 -9.85 6.06 7.40
CA LYS A 48 -9.95 7.07 6.35
C LYS A 48 -10.12 6.46 4.95
N ALA A 49 -10.13 5.14 4.85
CA ALA A 49 -10.13 4.37 3.60
C ALA A 49 -9.03 4.85 2.63
N PHE A 50 -7.85 5.14 3.18
CA PHE A 50 -6.68 5.54 2.41
C PHE A 50 -5.62 4.46 2.44
N PHE A 51 -5.06 4.17 1.28
CA PHE A 51 -4.04 3.14 1.12
C PHE A 51 -2.98 3.63 0.15
N ALA A 52 -1.70 3.40 0.47
CA ALA A 52 -0.62 3.86 -0.38
C ALA A 52 0.58 2.92 -0.35
N ILE A 53 1.42 3.05 -1.37
CA ILE A 53 2.72 2.41 -1.50
C ILE A 53 3.76 3.46 -1.89
N GLY A 54 5.01 3.24 -1.51
CA GLY A 54 6.14 4.04 -1.96
C GLY A 54 7.43 3.24 -1.95
N ASP A 55 8.29 3.55 -2.90
CA ASP A 55 9.66 3.04 -3.00
C ASP A 55 10.64 4.20 -2.72
N GLY A 56 11.56 3.97 -1.79
CA GLY A 56 12.52 4.96 -1.33
C GLY A 56 13.74 5.01 -2.23
N SER A 57 14.06 6.18 -2.79
CA SER A 57 15.28 6.34 -3.57
C SER A 57 16.51 5.94 -2.76
N ASP A 58 17.45 5.26 -3.42
CA ASP A 58 18.67 4.74 -2.79
C ASP A 58 18.38 3.82 -1.57
N ARG A 59 17.22 3.15 -1.58
CA ARG A 59 16.70 2.34 -0.48
C ARG A 59 16.62 3.11 0.83
N ASN A 60 16.16 4.37 0.78
CA ASN A 60 16.02 5.24 1.94
C ASN A 60 14.65 5.07 2.63
N PRO A 61 14.54 4.23 3.68
CA PRO A 61 13.28 4.00 4.38
C PRO A 61 12.66 5.26 5.00
N ARG A 62 13.50 6.24 5.38
CA ARG A 62 13.04 7.45 6.07
C ARG A 62 12.26 8.37 5.15
N ALA A 63 12.65 8.43 3.86
CA ALA A 63 11.94 9.24 2.87
C ALA A 63 10.49 8.75 2.73
N VAL A 64 10.30 7.44 2.55
CA VAL A 64 8.98 6.81 2.43
C VAL A 64 8.14 7.02 3.69
N ARG A 65 8.69 6.72 4.87
CA ARG A 65 7.97 6.91 6.15
C ARG A 65 7.51 8.34 6.35
N ARG A 66 8.39 9.31 6.13
CA ARG A 66 8.06 10.73 6.32
C ARG A 66 6.90 11.17 5.45
N VAL A 67 6.83 10.71 4.20
CA VAL A 67 5.71 11.00 3.29
C VAL A 67 4.42 10.34 3.78
N MET A 68 4.47 9.06 4.13
CA MET A 68 3.30 8.31 4.62
C MET A 68 2.75 8.85 5.93
N GLU A 69 3.61 9.16 6.89
CA GLU A 69 3.25 9.78 8.17
C GLU A 69 2.64 11.17 7.95
N GLY A 70 3.23 11.98 7.06
CA GLY A 70 2.69 13.28 6.69
C GLY A 70 1.29 13.19 6.08
N PHE A 71 1.07 12.22 5.19
CA PHE A 71 -0.26 11.94 4.63
C PHE A 71 -1.26 11.49 5.68
N SER A 72 -0.84 10.57 6.57
CA SER A 72 -1.69 10.12 7.67
C SER A 72 -2.14 11.28 8.54
N ALA A 73 -1.21 12.18 8.90
CA ALA A 73 -1.51 13.37 9.72
C ALA A 73 -2.51 14.32 9.04
N ILE A 74 -2.40 14.52 7.73
CA ILE A 74 -3.39 15.30 6.95
C ILE A 74 -4.77 14.68 7.06
N LEU A 75 -4.88 13.36 6.84
CA LEU A 75 -6.15 12.65 6.87
C LEU A 75 -6.78 12.61 8.28
N ASP A 76 -5.94 12.54 9.32
CA ASP A 76 -6.40 12.62 10.72
C ASP A 76 -6.94 14.01 11.06
N GLY A 77 -6.38 15.07 10.47
CA GLY A 77 -6.91 16.43 10.56
C GLY A 77 -8.28 16.62 9.91
N LEU A 78 -8.67 15.74 8.98
CA LEU A 78 -9.98 15.75 8.32
C LEU A 78 -10.99 14.91 9.13
N THR A 79 -11.53 15.48 10.20
CA THR A 79 -12.43 14.80 11.15
C THR A 79 -13.71 14.24 10.52
N ASP A 80 -14.21 14.90 9.47
CA ASP A 80 -15.41 14.48 8.72
C ASP A 80 -15.15 13.39 7.68
N LEU A 81 -13.88 13.11 7.38
CA LEU A 81 -13.47 12.01 6.53
C LEU A 81 -13.54 10.70 7.32
N LYS A 82 -14.40 9.78 6.89
CA LYS A 82 -14.64 8.48 7.51
C LYS A 82 -14.93 7.43 6.45
N ALA A 83 -14.28 6.29 6.59
CA ALA A 83 -14.53 5.12 5.77
C ALA A 83 -16.00 4.65 5.87
N GLY A 84 -16.52 4.11 4.76
CA GLY A 84 -17.90 3.62 4.67
C GLY A 84 -18.99 4.68 4.65
N ARG A 85 -18.69 5.96 4.95
CA ARG A 85 -19.65 7.06 4.81
C ARG A 85 -19.99 7.29 3.34
N THR A 86 -21.27 7.49 3.07
CA THR A 86 -21.73 8.02 1.78
C THR A 86 -21.84 9.53 1.88
N TYR A 87 -21.08 10.24 1.06
CA TYR A 87 -21.03 11.69 0.98
C TYR A 87 -22.08 12.21 0.01
N ARG A 88 -22.69 13.35 0.34
CA ARG A 88 -23.44 14.13 -0.65
C ARG A 88 -22.49 14.77 -1.65
N GLU A 89 -22.97 15.16 -2.83
CA GLU A 89 -22.09 15.72 -3.87
C GLU A 89 -21.43 17.04 -3.47
N ASP A 90 -22.09 17.88 -2.67
CA ASP A 90 -21.49 19.09 -2.08
C ASP A 90 -20.32 18.74 -1.14
N GLU A 91 -20.49 17.71 -0.31
CA GLU A 91 -19.43 17.25 0.60
C GLU A 91 -18.29 16.57 -0.16
N ALA A 92 -18.61 15.78 -1.19
CA ALA A 92 -17.62 15.13 -2.04
C ALA A 92 -16.82 16.15 -2.86
N ALA A 93 -17.45 17.23 -3.34
CA ALA A 93 -16.73 18.34 -3.98
C ALA A 93 -15.69 18.98 -3.06
N ILE A 94 -16.04 19.20 -1.79
CA ILE A 94 -15.09 19.72 -0.78
C ILE A 94 -13.92 18.74 -0.60
N LEU A 95 -14.16 17.43 -0.54
CA LEU A 95 -13.09 16.43 -0.45
C LEU A 95 -12.16 16.46 -1.68
N ARG A 96 -12.74 16.55 -2.88
CA ARG A 96 -12.01 16.61 -4.16
C ARG A 96 -11.10 17.84 -4.28
N GLU A 97 -11.42 18.93 -3.58
CA GLU A 97 -10.58 20.13 -3.58
C GLU A 97 -9.61 20.15 -2.39
N SER A 98 -10.10 19.87 -1.19
CA SER A 98 -9.33 20.03 0.04
C SER A 98 -8.22 18.99 0.21
N VAL A 99 -8.47 17.72 -0.15
CA VAL A 99 -7.47 16.66 0.00
C VAL A 99 -6.29 16.88 -0.95
N PRO A 100 -6.48 17.12 -2.26
CA PRO A 100 -5.37 17.46 -3.15
C PRO A 100 -4.61 18.73 -2.75
N LEU A 101 -5.30 19.75 -2.25
CA LEU A 101 -4.64 20.96 -1.77
C LEU A 101 -3.73 20.68 -0.58
N ALA A 102 -4.24 19.98 0.44
CA ALA A 102 -3.46 19.61 1.62
C ALA A 102 -2.27 18.70 1.25
N ALA A 103 -2.52 17.73 0.36
CA ALA A 103 -1.49 16.86 -0.17
C ALA A 103 -0.39 17.66 -0.91
N ALA A 104 -0.75 18.62 -1.77
CA ALA A 104 0.21 19.48 -2.46
C ALA A 104 1.04 20.33 -1.49
N MET A 105 0.44 20.84 -0.41
CA MET A 105 1.16 21.56 0.64
C MET A 105 2.22 20.67 1.31
N LEU A 106 1.86 19.43 1.66
CA LEU A 106 2.82 18.47 2.21
C LEU A 106 3.98 18.22 1.27
N ILE A 107 3.72 17.93 -0.02
CA ILE A 107 4.78 17.64 -0.98
C ILE A 107 5.74 18.83 -1.11
N ARG A 108 5.21 20.05 -1.11
CA ARG A 108 6.01 21.27 -1.15
C ARG A 108 6.86 21.43 0.11
N ASP A 109 6.31 21.17 1.30
CA ASP A 109 7.02 21.27 2.58
C ASP A 109 8.12 20.20 2.75
N LEU A 110 7.95 19.06 2.08
CA LEU A 110 8.95 18.00 2.01
C LEU A 110 10.06 18.29 1.00
N CYS A 111 9.90 19.28 0.10
CA CYS A 111 10.86 19.57 -0.96
C CYS A 111 11.78 20.76 -0.60
N PRO A 112 13.11 20.66 -0.78
CA PRO A 112 13.87 19.48 -1.17
C PRO A 112 14.20 18.56 0.01
N SER A 113 14.10 17.24 -0.19
CA SER A 113 14.62 16.20 0.69
C SER A 113 14.96 14.93 -0.09
N ASP A 114 15.31 13.85 0.62
CA ASP A 114 15.46 12.54 -0.02
C ASP A 114 14.15 12.12 -0.69
N GLY A 115 14.29 11.50 -1.87
CA GLY A 115 13.17 11.20 -2.75
C GLY A 115 12.51 9.85 -2.44
N CYS A 116 11.21 9.74 -2.73
CA CYS A 116 10.55 8.45 -2.90
C CYS A 116 9.48 8.51 -3.98
N THR A 117 9.15 7.37 -4.56
CA THR A 117 7.90 7.22 -5.31
C THR A 117 6.74 7.20 -4.33
N PHE A 118 5.55 7.56 -4.80
CA PHE A 118 4.34 7.50 -3.99
C PHE A 118 3.14 7.24 -4.89
N THR A 119 2.35 6.23 -4.54
CA THR A 119 1.06 5.96 -5.16
C THR A 119 0.04 5.66 -4.06
N GLY A 120 -0.91 6.56 -3.87
CA GLY A 120 -1.95 6.45 -2.86
C GLY A 120 -3.35 6.62 -3.44
N VAL A 121 -4.34 5.97 -2.83
CA VAL A 121 -5.76 6.13 -3.18
C VAL A 121 -6.57 6.39 -1.93
N LEU A 122 -7.36 7.45 -1.97
CA LEU A 122 -8.46 7.70 -1.04
C LEU A 122 -9.75 7.13 -1.63
N LEU A 123 -10.42 6.24 -0.90
CA LEU A 123 -11.72 5.71 -1.28
C LEU A 123 -12.85 6.46 -0.57
N PHE A 124 -13.87 6.86 -1.31
CA PHE A 124 -15.07 7.47 -0.76
C PHE A 124 -16.30 7.12 -1.60
N ARG A 125 -17.47 7.10 -0.97
CA ARG A 125 -18.73 6.74 -1.63
C ARG A 125 -19.59 7.99 -1.82
N THR A 126 -20.19 8.15 -2.99
CA THR A 126 -21.23 9.16 -3.23
C THR A 126 -22.52 8.49 -3.70
N GLY A 127 -23.55 9.29 -4.03
CA GLY A 127 -24.76 8.77 -4.67
C GLY A 127 -24.51 8.06 -6.01
N ASN A 128 -23.38 8.35 -6.66
CA ASN A 128 -22.97 7.76 -7.93
C ASN A 128 -22.13 6.47 -7.76
N GLY A 129 -21.92 6.00 -6.53
CA GLY A 129 -21.16 4.79 -6.24
C GLY A 129 -19.82 5.04 -5.57
N LEU A 130 -18.94 4.04 -5.62
CA LEU A 130 -17.62 4.11 -5.00
C LEU A 130 -16.64 4.81 -5.94
N GLN A 131 -15.91 5.79 -5.42
CA GLN A 131 -14.89 6.55 -6.13
C GLN A 131 -13.53 6.33 -5.47
N GLY A 132 -12.48 6.41 -6.28
CA GLY A 132 -11.10 6.52 -5.83
C GLY A 132 -10.51 7.85 -6.27
N LEU A 133 -9.84 8.56 -5.36
CA LEU A 133 -9.00 9.71 -5.66
C LEU A 133 -7.54 9.30 -5.51
N MET A 134 -6.83 9.24 -6.63
CA MET A 134 -5.44 8.81 -6.70
C MET A 134 -4.48 9.99 -6.57
N PHE A 135 -3.34 9.73 -5.91
CA PHE A 135 -2.16 10.60 -5.84
C PHE A 135 -0.96 9.80 -6.29
N HIS A 136 -0.24 10.28 -7.31
CA HIS A 136 0.85 9.50 -7.89
C HIS A 136 2.06 10.36 -8.31
N ALA A 137 3.25 9.87 -7.97
CA ALA A 137 4.56 10.34 -8.44
C ALA A 137 5.53 9.15 -8.50
N GLY A 138 6.21 8.98 -9.62
CA GLY A 138 7.24 7.96 -9.84
C GLY A 138 6.77 6.85 -10.79
N ASP A 139 7.23 5.63 -10.53
CA ASP A 139 6.96 4.45 -11.36
C ASP A 139 6.33 3.28 -10.60
N SER A 140 5.99 3.50 -9.31
CA SER A 140 5.03 2.64 -8.60
C SER A 140 3.71 2.52 -9.38
N MET A 141 3.14 1.33 -9.34
CA MET A 141 2.06 0.93 -10.24
C MET A 141 0.75 0.75 -9.46
N LEU A 142 -0.34 1.29 -10.02
CA LEU A 142 -1.70 0.95 -9.60
C LEU A 142 -2.44 0.27 -10.76
N TYR A 143 -2.98 -0.90 -10.50
CA TYR A 143 -3.86 -1.62 -11.41
C TYR A 143 -5.27 -1.69 -10.84
N ARG A 144 -6.27 -1.47 -11.70
CA ARG A 144 -7.65 -1.86 -11.48
C ARG A 144 -7.92 -3.17 -12.22
N ILE A 145 -8.47 -4.13 -11.52
CA ILE A 145 -8.73 -5.48 -12.02
C ILE A 145 -10.20 -5.76 -11.83
N ASP A 146 -10.89 -6.12 -12.90
CA ASP A 146 -12.26 -6.64 -12.82
C ASP A 146 -12.20 -8.14 -12.50
N THR A 147 -12.86 -8.56 -11.42
CA THR A 147 -12.85 -9.95 -10.96
C THR A 147 -13.89 -10.84 -11.67
N GLU A 148 -14.80 -10.28 -12.47
CA GLU A 148 -15.73 -11.09 -13.25
C GLU A 148 -15.05 -11.66 -14.49
N ASP A 149 -14.39 -10.80 -15.27
CA ASP A 149 -13.77 -11.16 -16.55
C ASP A 149 -12.24 -11.21 -16.53
N GLY A 150 -11.59 -10.69 -15.47
CA GLY A 150 -10.13 -10.66 -15.33
C GLY A 150 -9.46 -9.51 -16.05
N THR A 151 -10.21 -8.53 -16.55
CA THR A 151 -9.66 -7.38 -17.27
C THR A 151 -8.78 -6.54 -16.34
N VAL A 152 -7.52 -6.34 -16.75
CA VAL A 152 -6.55 -5.53 -16.01
C VAL A 152 -6.33 -4.21 -16.74
N ARG A 153 -6.50 -3.11 -16.01
CA ARG A 153 -6.20 -1.76 -16.47
C ARG A 153 -5.21 -1.10 -15.52
N ARG A 154 -4.07 -0.67 -16.04
CA ARG A 154 -3.16 0.20 -15.31
C ARG A 154 -3.75 1.61 -15.20
N LEU A 155 -3.73 2.19 -14.00
CA LEU A 155 -4.25 3.53 -13.71
C LEU A 155 -3.14 4.60 -13.63
N THR A 156 -1.93 4.23 -13.19
CA THR A 156 -0.81 5.18 -13.13
C THR A 156 -0.01 5.24 -14.43
N GLU A 157 0.57 6.40 -14.73
CA GLU A 157 1.56 6.58 -15.78
C GLU A 157 2.98 6.58 -15.21
N ASN A 158 3.91 5.83 -15.82
CA ASN A 158 5.33 5.88 -15.41
C ASN A 158 5.91 7.29 -15.63
N ASN A 159 6.57 7.83 -14.60
CA ASN A 159 7.28 9.09 -14.70
C ASN A 159 8.49 9.11 -13.75
N PHE A 160 9.37 10.09 -13.91
CA PHE A 160 10.57 10.24 -13.07
C PHE A 160 10.37 11.27 -11.94
N TRP A 161 9.14 11.47 -11.48
CA TRP A 161 8.84 12.41 -10.39
C TRP A 161 8.97 11.69 -9.05
N PHE A 162 9.71 12.28 -8.11
CA PHE A 162 9.83 11.74 -6.76
C PHE A 162 9.29 12.77 -5.78
N VAL A 163 8.47 12.32 -4.83
CA VAL A 163 8.12 13.13 -3.66
C VAL A 163 9.40 13.47 -2.91
N GLY A 164 9.56 14.72 -2.49
CA GLY A 164 10.81 15.23 -1.90
C GLY A 164 11.75 15.87 -2.92
N ARG A 165 11.59 15.59 -4.23
CA ARG A 165 12.32 16.24 -5.33
C ARG A 165 11.41 17.08 -6.24
N ALA A 166 10.15 16.70 -6.35
CA ALA A 166 9.10 17.46 -7.02
C ALA A 166 8.23 18.20 -5.98
N ASP A 167 7.63 19.32 -6.38
CA ASP A 167 6.76 20.15 -5.55
C ASP A 167 5.26 19.84 -5.69
N ARG A 168 4.92 18.83 -6.51
CA ARG A 168 3.56 18.34 -6.75
C ARG A 168 3.57 16.90 -7.22
N PHE A 169 2.40 16.26 -7.16
CA PHE A 169 2.17 14.97 -7.81
C PHE A 169 2.18 15.09 -9.33
N SER A 170 2.67 14.03 -9.99
CA SER A 170 2.60 13.90 -11.44
C SER A 170 1.17 13.65 -11.94
N GLN A 171 0.36 12.96 -11.14
CA GLN A 171 -1.02 12.60 -11.46
C GLN A 171 -1.87 12.69 -10.17
N VAL A 172 -2.97 13.43 -10.25
CA VAL A 172 -4.03 13.45 -9.24
C VAL A 172 -5.36 13.30 -9.96
N GLU A 173 -6.01 12.15 -9.82
CA GLU A 173 -7.14 11.78 -10.67
C GLU A 173 -8.22 11.04 -9.88
N GLU A 174 -9.48 11.32 -10.21
CA GLU A 174 -10.63 10.57 -9.73
C GLU A 174 -11.05 9.51 -10.73
N PHE A 175 -11.42 8.33 -10.23
CA PHE A 175 -11.95 7.24 -11.04
C PHE A 175 -13.05 6.50 -10.30
N SER A 176 -14.03 5.98 -11.04
CA SER A 176 -15.11 5.17 -10.49
C SER A 176 -14.68 3.70 -10.35
N LEU A 177 -15.19 3.08 -9.29
CA LEU A 177 -14.95 1.69 -8.93
C LEU A 177 -16.26 0.91 -8.97
N GLU A 178 -16.23 -0.23 -9.66
CA GLU A 178 -17.32 -1.18 -9.68
C GLU A 178 -17.18 -2.15 -8.49
N ALA A 179 -18.28 -2.84 -8.13
CA ALA A 179 -18.26 -3.79 -7.02
C ALA A 179 -17.33 -4.99 -7.28
N SER A 180 -17.11 -5.34 -8.54
CA SER A 180 -16.17 -6.39 -8.97
C SER A 180 -14.71 -5.94 -9.00
N SER A 181 -14.43 -4.65 -8.75
CA SER A 181 -13.08 -4.11 -8.88
C SER A 181 -12.18 -4.55 -7.73
N ARG A 182 -10.93 -4.89 -8.06
CA ARG A 182 -9.81 -4.97 -7.12
C ARG A 182 -8.73 -3.99 -7.52
N LEU A 183 -8.01 -3.49 -6.54
CA LEU A 183 -6.84 -2.63 -6.75
C LEU A 183 -5.57 -3.38 -6.36
N ILE A 184 -4.55 -3.32 -7.21
CA ILE A 184 -3.20 -3.79 -6.89
C ILE A 184 -2.23 -2.63 -7.00
N PHE A 185 -1.55 -2.36 -5.89
CA PHE A 185 -0.43 -1.46 -5.78
C PHE A 185 0.84 -2.30 -5.80
N ALA A 186 1.84 -1.89 -6.58
CA ALA A 186 3.14 -2.55 -6.63
C ALA A 186 4.26 -1.54 -6.81
N THR A 187 5.38 -1.70 -6.11
CA THR A 187 6.62 -1.00 -6.46
C THR A 187 7.25 -1.64 -7.70
N ASP A 188 8.17 -0.93 -8.33
CA ASP A 188 8.90 -1.39 -9.50
C ASP A 188 9.73 -2.66 -9.20
N GLY A 189 10.25 -2.82 -7.98
CA GLY A 189 10.96 -4.01 -7.55
C GLY A 189 10.11 -5.29 -7.52
N PHE A 190 8.78 -5.18 -7.38
CA PHE A 190 7.88 -6.30 -7.66
C PHE A 190 7.51 -6.39 -9.14
N ALA A 191 7.22 -5.26 -9.79
CA ALA A 191 6.83 -5.24 -11.20
C ALA A 191 7.90 -5.85 -12.13
N ALA A 192 9.18 -5.70 -11.77
CA ALA A 192 10.31 -6.32 -12.46
C ALA A 192 10.32 -7.87 -12.38
N LEU A 193 9.57 -8.46 -11.44
CA LEU A 193 9.44 -9.91 -11.29
C LEU A 193 8.30 -10.49 -12.14
N LEU A 194 7.36 -9.66 -12.57
CA LEU A 194 6.31 -10.09 -13.47
C LEU A 194 6.93 -10.49 -14.82
N PRO A 195 6.32 -11.43 -15.56
CA PRO A 195 6.76 -11.76 -16.91
C PRO A 195 6.87 -10.49 -17.78
N SER A 196 7.51 -10.55 -18.94
CA SER A 196 7.51 -9.40 -19.86
C SER A 196 6.43 -9.60 -20.94
N GLY A 197 5.68 -8.53 -21.27
CA GLY A 197 4.73 -8.49 -22.39
C GLY A 197 3.25 -8.44 -21.99
N GLU A 198 2.37 -8.59 -23.00
CA GLU A 198 0.90 -8.50 -22.83
C GLU A 198 0.30 -9.56 -21.88
N GLY A 199 1.06 -10.62 -21.56
CA GLY A 199 0.63 -11.70 -20.66
C GLY A 199 0.47 -11.30 -19.18
N ASN A 200 1.10 -10.20 -18.75
CA ASN A 200 1.12 -9.79 -17.35
C ASN A 200 -0.27 -9.46 -16.80
N GLY A 201 -1.06 -8.75 -17.60
CA GLY A 201 -2.43 -8.42 -17.22
C GLY A 201 -3.27 -9.70 -17.08
N LYS A 202 -3.09 -10.67 -17.97
CA LYS A 202 -3.88 -11.91 -17.93
C LYS A 202 -3.58 -12.75 -16.68
N GLU A 203 -2.31 -12.95 -16.32
CA GLU A 203 -1.95 -13.71 -15.12
C GLU A 203 -2.42 -13.01 -13.84
N LEU A 204 -2.23 -11.69 -13.77
CA LEU A 204 -2.67 -10.89 -12.62
C LEU A 204 -4.19 -10.93 -12.46
N GLY A 205 -4.93 -10.82 -13.57
CA GLY A 205 -6.37 -10.99 -13.62
C GLY A 205 -6.81 -12.37 -13.11
N GLU A 206 -6.22 -13.45 -13.63
CA GLU A 206 -6.56 -14.82 -13.20
C GLU A 206 -6.28 -15.08 -11.71
N ILE A 207 -5.17 -14.56 -11.17
CA ILE A 207 -4.88 -14.64 -9.73
C ILE A 207 -5.97 -13.91 -8.92
N CYS A 208 -6.36 -12.71 -9.35
CA CYS A 208 -7.43 -11.95 -8.69
C CYS A 208 -8.80 -12.61 -8.76
N ARG A 209 -9.11 -13.35 -9.82
CA ARG A 209 -10.38 -14.09 -9.92
C ARG A 209 -10.41 -15.32 -9.02
N ARG A 210 -9.26 -15.99 -8.89
CA ARG A 210 -9.17 -17.30 -8.24
C ARG A 210 -9.04 -17.24 -6.72
N TYR A 211 -8.42 -16.20 -6.20
CA TYR A 211 -8.04 -16.13 -4.79
C TYR A 211 -8.73 -14.98 -4.06
N PRO A 212 -8.97 -15.09 -2.74
CA PRO A 212 -9.44 -13.99 -1.92
C PRO A 212 -8.39 -12.87 -1.86
N VAL A 213 -8.84 -11.63 -1.70
CA VAL A 213 -7.99 -10.43 -1.82
C VAL A 213 -6.77 -10.48 -0.88
N GLU A 214 -6.98 -10.95 0.34
CA GLU A 214 -5.97 -11.00 1.38
C GLU A 214 -4.83 -11.98 1.11
N GLU A 215 -5.04 -12.97 0.24
CA GLU A 215 -4.01 -13.96 -0.11
C GLU A 215 -3.14 -13.54 -1.29
N ILE A 216 -3.59 -12.56 -2.09
CA ILE A 216 -2.99 -12.26 -3.39
C ILE A 216 -1.52 -11.86 -3.30
N PRO A 217 -1.10 -10.90 -2.45
CA PRO A 217 0.30 -10.51 -2.41
C PRO A 217 1.22 -11.68 -2.06
N ASP A 218 0.82 -12.52 -1.11
CA ASP A 218 1.60 -13.69 -0.74
C ASP A 218 1.79 -14.67 -1.90
N ARG A 219 0.70 -14.94 -2.63
CA ARG A 219 0.74 -15.81 -3.81
C ARG A 219 1.59 -15.22 -4.92
N LEU A 220 1.50 -13.91 -5.13
CA LEU A 220 2.31 -13.19 -6.09
C LEU A 220 3.81 -13.31 -5.77
N PHE A 221 4.20 -13.08 -4.51
CA PHE A 221 5.58 -13.31 -4.11
C PHE A 221 5.97 -14.79 -4.25
N ASP A 222 5.14 -15.76 -3.87
CA ASP A 222 5.49 -17.18 -3.99
C ASP A 222 5.68 -17.66 -5.43
N LEU A 223 4.99 -17.04 -6.39
CA LEU A 223 5.10 -17.38 -7.80
C LEU A 223 6.34 -16.77 -8.47
N TYR A 224 6.71 -15.54 -8.11
CA TYR A 224 7.69 -14.75 -8.84
C TYR A 224 8.99 -14.47 -8.07
N ASP A 225 8.99 -14.56 -6.74
CA ASP A 225 10.17 -14.36 -5.89
C ASP A 225 11.01 -15.64 -5.82
N ARG A 226 11.98 -15.79 -6.74
CA ARG A 226 12.78 -17.02 -6.86
C ARG A 226 14.12 -16.91 -6.11
N PRO A 227 14.52 -17.97 -5.39
CA PRO A 227 15.83 -18.01 -4.73
C PRO A 227 17.00 -17.79 -5.70
N GLY A 228 18.01 -17.04 -5.27
CA GLY A 228 19.25 -16.83 -6.04
C GLY A 228 19.23 -15.65 -7.01
N GLN A 229 18.15 -14.89 -7.08
CA GLN A 229 18.10 -13.64 -7.84
C GLN A 229 18.62 -12.46 -7.02
N VAL A 230 19.32 -11.56 -7.70
CA VAL A 230 19.62 -10.23 -7.17
C VAL A 230 18.37 -9.39 -7.36
N LEU A 231 17.80 -8.93 -6.25
CA LEU A 231 16.45 -8.41 -6.16
C LEU A 231 16.47 -7.05 -5.47
N ASP A 232 15.62 -6.13 -5.91
CA ASP A 232 15.40 -4.87 -5.20
C ASP A 232 14.43 -5.04 -4.02
N ASP A 233 14.27 -3.99 -3.21
CA ASP A 233 13.12 -3.91 -2.31
C ASP A 233 11.83 -4.04 -3.14
N ALA A 234 10.82 -4.71 -2.59
CA ALA A 234 9.57 -4.93 -3.32
C ALA A 234 8.38 -4.89 -2.38
N ALA A 235 7.30 -4.26 -2.80
CA ALA A 235 6.08 -4.14 -2.04
C ALA A 235 4.87 -4.38 -2.92
N VAL A 236 3.87 -5.08 -2.39
CA VAL A 236 2.58 -5.31 -3.04
C VAL A 236 1.47 -5.14 -2.00
N LEU A 237 0.44 -4.38 -2.37
CA LEU A 237 -0.82 -4.28 -1.65
C LEU A 237 -1.95 -4.65 -2.63
N CYS A 238 -2.81 -5.59 -2.23
CA CYS A 238 -4.06 -5.88 -2.94
C CYS A 238 -5.23 -5.47 -2.05
N LEU A 239 -6.19 -4.75 -2.63
CA LEU A 239 -7.32 -4.15 -1.94
C LEU A 239 -8.62 -4.50 -2.66
N ASP A 240 -9.62 -4.86 -1.89
CA ASP A 240 -11.03 -4.95 -2.28
C ASP A 240 -11.69 -3.64 -1.81
N PRO A 241 -11.95 -2.69 -2.73
CA PRO A 241 -12.52 -1.40 -2.38
C PRO A 241 -13.95 -1.50 -1.81
N ALA A 242 -14.66 -2.60 -2.06
CA ALA A 242 -15.98 -2.87 -1.49
C ALA A 242 -15.90 -3.58 -0.13
N GLY A 243 -14.72 -4.01 0.28
CA GLY A 243 -14.45 -4.68 1.55
C GLY A 243 -14.78 -3.85 2.79
N PRO A 244 -14.89 -4.50 3.96
CA PRO A 244 -15.21 -3.82 5.22
C PRO A 244 -14.05 -2.90 5.65
N THR A 245 -14.30 -1.60 5.64
CA THR A 245 -13.35 -0.57 6.11
C THR A 245 -13.75 -0.03 7.49
N GLY A 246 -12.82 0.65 8.16
CA GLY A 246 -13.01 1.27 9.46
C GLY A 246 -12.67 0.42 10.70
N CYS A 247 -12.69 1.08 11.85
CA CYS A 247 -12.38 0.62 13.21
C CYS A 247 -10.94 0.16 13.45
N SER A 248 -9.94 0.77 12.81
CA SER A 248 -8.54 0.46 13.11
C SER A 248 -7.61 1.66 12.89
N PRO A 249 -6.63 1.88 13.78
CA PRO A 249 -5.63 2.92 13.61
C PRO A 249 -4.81 2.69 12.34
N PRO A 250 -4.25 3.77 11.75
CA PRO A 250 -3.32 3.63 10.64
C PRO A 250 -2.04 2.92 11.07
N PHE A 251 -1.42 2.22 10.14
CA PHE A 251 -0.07 1.67 10.31
C PHE A 251 0.68 1.67 8.98
N ILE A 252 2.00 1.60 9.10
CA ILE A 252 2.92 1.46 7.96
C ILE A 252 3.45 0.02 7.99
N LEU A 253 3.74 -0.54 6.82
CA LEU A 253 4.41 -1.82 6.68
C LEU A 253 5.62 -1.59 5.77
N GLY A 254 6.83 -1.91 6.25
CA GLY A 254 8.06 -1.60 5.52
C GLY A 254 8.63 -0.24 5.90
N GLY A 255 9.45 0.35 5.04
CA GLY A 255 10.16 1.60 5.30
C GLY A 255 11.05 1.45 6.54
N THR A 256 11.67 0.30 6.75
CA THR A 256 12.41 -0.04 7.97
C THR A 256 13.90 0.15 7.76
N SER A 257 14.59 0.64 8.79
CA SER A 257 16.05 0.69 8.84
C SER A 257 16.67 -0.68 9.11
N ALA A 258 17.97 -0.78 8.81
CA ALA A 258 18.83 -1.90 9.18
C ALA A 258 18.64 -2.38 10.63
N ALA A 259 18.62 -1.44 11.58
CA ALA A 259 18.52 -1.74 13.00
C ALA A 259 17.12 -2.27 13.38
N GLU A 260 16.06 -1.79 12.72
CA GLU A 260 14.70 -2.30 12.92
C GLU A 260 14.56 -3.72 12.39
N GLU A 261 15.13 -4.00 11.21
CA GLU A 261 15.15 -5.37 10.66
C GLU A 261 15.97 -6.33 11.51
N GLN A 262 17.08 -5.88 12.10
CA GLN A 262 17.88 -6.70 13.02
C GLN A 262 17.10 -7.02 14.30
N ARG A 263 16.46 -6.02 14.92
CA ARG A 263 15.60 -6.24 16.10
C ARG A 263 14.43 -7.17 15.80
N ARG A 264 13.84 -7.04 14.60
CA ARG A 264 12.81 -7.95 14.11
C ARG A 264 13.33 -9.38 14.04
N ARG A 265 14.51 -9.56 13.44
CA ARG A 265 15.13 -10.88 13.28
C ARG A 265 15.30 -11.58 14.63
N GLU A 266 15.89 -10.89 15.59
CA GLU A 266 16.12 -11.39 16.95
C GLU A 266 14.82 -11.77 17.68
N LYS A 267 13.74 -11.03 17.45
CA LYS A 267 12.45 -11.23 18.13
C LYS A 267 11.61 -12.35 17.52
N PHE A 268 11.73 -12.61 16.21
CA PHE A 268 10.79 -13.46 15.46
C PHE A 268 11.42 -14.70 14.80
N GLU A 269 12.75 -14.84 14.76
CA GLU A 269 13.39 -16.08 14.27
C GLU A 269 13.31 -17.26 15.26
N GLU A 270 12.84 -17.06 16.50
CA GLU A 270 12.73 -18.11 17.52
C GLU A 270 11.44 -18.96 17.48
N CYS A 271 10.42 -18.58 16.68
CA CYS A 271 9.13 -19.30 16.60
C CYS A 271 8.54 -19.26 15.17
N PRO A 272 8.75 -20.28 14.32
CA PRO A 272 8.09 -20.36 13.02
C PRO A 272 6.72 -21.05 13.17
N PRO A 273 5.57 -20.41 12.86
CA PRO A 273 4.28 -21.09 12.84
C PRO A 273 4.06 -21.81 11.50
N GLY A 274 3.21 -22.84 11.50
CA GLY A 274 2.98 -23.73 10.36
C GLY A 274 2.52 -23.04 9.05
N ASP A 275 1.68 -22.00 9.14
CA ASP A 275 1.30 -21.08 8.05
C ASP A 275 1.78 -19.63 8.29
N GLY A 276 2.07 -19.29 9.54
CA GLY A 276 2.84 -18.13 9.96
C GLY A 276 2.04 -16.88 10.33
N TYR A 277 0.70 -16.91 10.35
CA TYR A 277 -0.13 -15.74 10.64
C TYR A 277 -0.67 -15.72 12.08
N GLU A 278 -0.43 -14.62 12.79
CA GLU A 278 -0.97 -14.36 14.12
C GLU A 278 -2.05 -13.26 14.05
N ILE A 279 -3.14 -13.41 14.82
CA ILE A 279 -4.18 -12.39 14.93
C ILE A 279 -3.65 -11.25 15.80
N HIS A 280 -3.56 -10.04 15.23
CA HIS A 280 -3.36 -8.83 16.00
C HIS A 280 -4.62 -7.97 15.95
N LEU A 281 -5.17 -7.70 17.14
CA LEU A 281 -6.18 -6.67 17.34
C LEU A 281 -5.45 -5.34 17.58
N PRO A 282 -5.58 -4.35 16.70
CA PRO A 282 -5.02 -3.02 16.96
C PRO A 282 -5.62 -2.45 18.25
N GLY A 283 -4.79 -2.04 19.21
CA GLY A 283 -5.22 -1.34 20.43
C GLY A 283 -5.37 -2.18 21.72
N ALA A 284 -5.00 -3.46 21.72
CA ALA A 284 -5.16 -4.32 22.92
C ALA A 284 -4.02 -4.28 23.95
N ARG A 285 -2.99 -3.44 23.78
CA ARG A 285 -1.94 -3.21 24.80
C ARG A 285 -1.57 -1.73 24.85
N GLU A 286 -1.51 -1.17 26.06
CA GLU A 286 -0.71 0.04 26.31
C GLU A 286 0.74 -0.29 25.96
N GLY A 287 1.31 0.50 25.06
CA GLY A 287 2.50 0.13 24.29
C GLY A 287 2.06 -0.34 22.92
N SER A 288 2.06 0.59 21.96
CA SER A 288 1.84 0.33 20.54
C SER A 288 2.58 -0.96 20.17
N PRO A 289 1.90 -2.05 19.74
CA PRO A 289 2.65 -3.17 19.23
C PRO A 289 3.49 -2.62 18.08
N ASP A 290 4.78 -2.93 18.07
CA ASP A 290 5.71 -2.66 16.97
C ASP A 290 5.20 -3.37 15.71
N ILE A 291 4.13 -2.84 15.11
CA ILE A 291 3.63 -3.20 13.80
C ILE A 291 4.27 -2.18 12.88
N TYR A 292 5.58 -2.38 12.68
CA TYR A 292 6.52 -1.70 11.78
C TYR A 292 6.26 -0.22 11.53
#